data_AF-A0A4P9Y5I3-F1
#
_entry.id   AF-A0A4P9Y5I3-F1
#
_cell.length_a   1.000
_cell.length_b   1.000
_cell.length_c   1.000
_cell.angle_alpha   90.00
_cell.angle_beta   90.00
_cell.angle_gamma   90.00
#
_symmetry.space_group_name_H-M   'P 1'
#
loop_
_entity.id
_entity.type
_entity.pdbx_description
1 polymer ?
#
loop_
_entity_poly.entity_id
_entity_poly.type
_entity_poly.pdbx_seq_one_letter_code
_entity_poly.pdbx_strand_id
1 'polypeptide(L)'
;MDPSQLSGLDLSKVPSHAIRPKGVPCVGNKADGCWWSCDQCKAPTDVSRCPGPKQWGLTFDDGPSGNTTALLDFLDQRNIKATLFIVGSRVTDNPDILRRAYKAKHQIAIHTWSHTALTSQSNEQIIAEMSWTQKIIKSAIGVTPLYMRPPYGDIDDRVRGVLAAMGLKVILWDRDTNDWRLNFGNPTNYNPAWISGNETKWIDATVRGEDNPITLEHDLTVEGIREAMTVIPRITDAGISVLPVGECLKDSRWYAEDDGSELRTSSAGAISSAISSTCRSERGWYATVGLMAVYTIVMFVL
;
A
#
# COMPACT_ATOMS: atom_id res chain seq x y z
N MET A 1 -5.11 -27.78 8.13
CA MET A 1 -5.84 -26.61 8.67
C MET A 1 -6.07 -26.86 10.14
N ASP A 2 -5.84 -25.87 10.99
CA ASP A 2 -6.13 -25.99 12.42
C ASP A 2 -7.67 -25.90 12.60
N PRO A 3 -8.35 -26.90 13.18
CA PRO A 3 -9.80 -26.86 13.37
C PRO A 3 -10.30 -25.63 14.13
N SER A 4 -9.44 -25.01 14.95
CA SER A 4 -9.77 -23.78 15.68
C SER A 4 -10.00 -22.58 14.76
N GLN A 5 -9.45 -22.59 13.54
CA GLN A 5 -9.64 -21.54 12.53
C GLN A 5 -11.04 -21.59 11.90
N LEU A 6 -11.74 -22.73 12.00
CA LEU A 6 -13.12 -22.90 11.55
C LEU A 6 -14.12 -22.69 12.70
N SER A 7 -13.73 -23.03 13.93
CA SER A 7 -14.60 -22.93 15.10
C SER A 7 -14.86 -21.46 15.46
N GLY A 8 -15.95 -20.91 14.94
CA GLY A 8 -16.39 -19.54 15.23
C GLY A 8 -16.91 -18.76 14.02
N LEU A 9 -16.71 -19.27 12.81
CA LEU A 9 -17.23 -18.63 11.60
C LEU A 9 -18.66 -19.10 11.31
N ASP A 10 -19.60 -18.16 11.25
CA ASP A 10 -20.96 -18.41 10.77
C ASP A 10 -20.98 -18.40 9.24
N LEU A 11 -20.89 -19.60 8.64
CA LEU A 11 -20.97 -19.77 7.19
C LEU A 11 -22.42 -19.95 6.68
N SER A 12 -23.43 -19.89 7.56
CA SER A 12 -24.84 -20.13 7.15
C SER A 12 -25.36 -19.07 6.17
N LYS A 13 -24.73 -17.90 6.14
CA LYS A 13 -25.06 -16.78 5.24
C LYS A 13 -24.23 -16.75 3.96
N VAL A 14 -23.27 -17.66 3.80
CA VAL A 14 -22.43 -17.72 2.61
C VAL A 14 -23.26 -18.26 1.43
N PRO A 15 -23.38 -17.50 0.33
CA PRO A 15 -24.08 -17.97 -0.85
C PRO A 15 -23.46 -19.27 -1.40
N SER A 16 -24.31 -20.22 -1.78
CA SER A 16 -23.87 -21.47 -2.38
C SER A 16 -23.67 -21.31 -3.88
N HIS A 17 -22.43 -21.07 -4.30
CA HIS A 17 -22.01 -21.09 -5.71
C HIS A 17 -21.06 -22.26 -5.98
N ALA A 18 -21.10 -22.81 -7.20
CA ALA A 18 -20.22 -23.89 -7.61
C ALA A 18 -18.76 -23.43 -7.63
N ILE A 19 -17.86 -24.28 -7.15
CA ILE A 19 -16.41 -24.04 -7.25
C ILE A 19 -16.02 -24.11 -8.72
N ARG A 20 -15.32 -23.08 -9.23
CA ARG A 20 -14.86 -23.05 -10.61
C ARG A 20 -13.64 -23.96 -10.79
N PRO A 21 -13.64 -24.88 -11.76
CA PRO A 21 -12.44 -25.67 -12.03
C PRO A 21 -11.24 -24.77 -12.40
N LYS A 22 -10.06 -25.12 -11.91
CA LYS A 22 -8.83 -24.38 -12.19
C LYS A 22 -8.55 -24.35 -13.71
N GLY A 23 -8.22 -23.18 -14.22
CA GLY A 23 -7.88 -22.99 -15.65
C GLY A 23 -9.07 -22.89 -16.59
N VAL A 24 -10.31 -22.97 -16.08
CA VAL A 24 -11.51 -22.70 -16.89
C VAL A 24 -11.78 -21.20 -16.89
N PRO A 25 -11.74 -20.53 -18.06
CA PRO A 25 -12.13 -19.13 -18.16
C PRO A 25 -13.57 -18.97 -17.69
N CYS A 26 -13.85 -17.92 -16.95
CA CYS A 26 -15.24 -17.63 -16.65
C CYS A 26 -15.98 -17.15 -17.89
N VAL A 27 -17.22 -17.61 -18.01
CA VAL A 27 -18.15 -17.19 -19.06
C VAL A 27 -19.16 -16.28 -18.37
N GLY A 28 -19.02 -14.97 -18.59
CA GLY A 28 -19.75 -13.96 -17.83
C GLY A 28 -21.26 -14.06 -17.98
N ASN A 29 -21.94 -14.39 -16.88
CA ASN A 29 -23.36 -14.10 -16.70
C ASN A 29 -23.57 -13.66 -15.24
N LYS A 30 -24.10 -12.44 -15.05
CA LYS A 30 -24.39 -11.87 -13.72
C LYS A 30 -25.27 -12.79 -12.86
N ALA A 31 -26.06 -13.66 -13.49
CA ALA A 31 -26.91 -14.65 -12.81
C ALA A 31 -26.13 -15.70 -11.99
N ASP A 32 -24.82 -15.84 -12.21
CA ASP A 32 -24.03 -16.96 -11.65
C ASP A 32 -23.18 -16.58 -10.41
N GLY A 33 -23.42 -15.42 -9.78
CA GLY A 33 -22.78 -15.03 -8.50
C GLY A 33 -21.85 -13.82 -8.54
N CYS A 34 -22.13 -12.82 -9.40
CA CYS A 34 -21.45 -11.52 -9.46
C CYS A 34 -19.90 -11.61 -9.48
N TRP A 35 -19.34 -12.00 -10.63
CA TRP A 35 -17.92 -12.34 -10.73
C TRP A 35 -17.06 -11.16 -11.19
N TRP A 36 -16.25 -10.59 -10.30
CA TRP A 36 -15.46 -9.41 -10.68
C TRP A 36 -14.47 -9.69 -11.82
N SER A 37 -13.81 -10.85 -11.79
CA SER A 37 -12.84 -11.26 -12.81
C SER A 37 -13.45 -11.49 -14.21
N CYS A 38 -14.78 -11.50 -14.33
CA CYS A 38 -15.48 -11.93 -15.54
C CYS A 38 -16.27 -10.79 -16.18
N ASP A 39 -17.05 -10.07 -15.39
CA ASP A 39 -17.91 -8.99 -15.86
C ASP A 39 -17.74 -7.70 -15.03
N GLN A 40 -16.68 -7.64 -14.21
CA GLN A 40 -16.41 -6.54 -13.28
C GLN A 40 -17.58 -6.26 -12.33
N CYS A 41 -18.42 -7.26 -12.04
CA CYS A 41 -19.49 -7.12 -11.06
C CYS A 41 -18.91 -6.87 -9.67
N LYS A 42 -19.35 -5.78 -9.05
CA LYS A 42 -18.95 -5.33 -7.72
C LYS A 42 -20.13 -5.45 -6.77
N ALA A 43 -19.90 -6.03 -5.60
CA ALA A 43 -20.85 -5.92 -4.50
C ALA A 43 -20.73 -4.54 -3.84
N PRO A 44 -21.77 -4.04 -3.13
CA PRO A 44 -21.69 -2.78 -2.40
C PRO A 44 -20.57 -2.71 -1.35
N THR A 45 -20.09 -3.86 -0.88
CA THR A 45 -19.00 -3.99 0.08
C THR A 45 -17.61 -3.99 -0.54
N ASP A 46 -17.51 -4.12 -1.86
CA ASP A 46 -16.22 -4.11 -2.56
C ASP A 46 -15.70 -2.67 -2.64
N VAL A 47 -14.46 -2.46 -2.22
CA VAL A 47 -13.79 -1.17 -2.33
C VAL A 47 -12.88 -1.18 -3.55
N SER A 48 -13.10 -0.29 -4.51
CA SER A 48 -12.21 -0.14 -5.67
C SER A 48 -11.81 1.31 -5.95
N ARG A 49 -12.20 2.25 -5.10
CA ARG A 49 -11.92 3.69 -5.22
C ARG A 49 -11.82 4.32 -3.82
N CYS A 50 -11.05 5.39 -3.72
CA CYS A 50 -11.09 6.24 -2.54
C CYS A 50 -12.39 7.10 -2.56
N PRO A 51 -13.02 7.35 -1.39
CA PRO A 51 -14.28 8.09 -1.31
C PRO A 51 -14.10 9.62 -1.34
N GLY A 52 -12.94 10.13 -0.96
CA GLY A 52 -12.66 11.56 -0.89
C GLY A 52 -12.09 12.11 -2.20
N PRO A 53 -12.32 13.41 -2.49
CA PRO A 53 -11.81 14.03 -3.72
C PRO A 53 -10.29 14.14 -3.72
N LYS A 54 -9.69 14.03 -4.91
CA LYS A 54 -8.23 14.14 -5.11
C LYS A 54 -7.45 13.17 -4.23
N GLN A 55 -7.98 11.96 -4.06
CA GLN A 55 -7.32 10.88 -3.34
C GLN A 55 -6.84 9.80 -4.32
N TRP A 56 -5.70 9.20 -4.01
CA TRP A 56 -5.13 8.08 -4.74
C TRP A 56 -4.72 6.98 -3.77
N GLY A 57 -5.41 5.85 -3.83
CA GLY A 57 -5.09 4.66 -3.06
C GLY A 57 -3.95 3.90 -3.72
N LEU A 58 -2.72 4.13 -3.23
CA LEU A 58 -1.52 3.49 -3.78
C LEU A 58 -1.34 2.10 -3.17
N THR A 59 -1.26 1.07 -4.01
CA THR A 59 -1.18 -0.30 -3.53
C THR A 59 -0.21 -1.16 -4.32
N PHE A 60 0.44 -2.10 -3.63
CA PHE A 60 1.36 -3.07 -4.22
C PHE A 60 1.01 -4.50 -3.77
N ASP A 61 0.92 -5.41 -4.74
CA ASP A 61 0.63 -6.82 -4.52
C ASP A 61 1.91 -7.69 -4.58
N ASP A 62 1.78 -8.91 -4.07
CA ASP A 62 2.74 -10.02 -4.15
C ASP A 62 4.02 -9.95 -3.30
N GLY A 63 4.24 -8.86 -2.60
CA GLY A 63 5.31 -8.74 -1.61
C GLY A 63 5.11 -9.61 -0.36
N PRO A 64 6.07 -9.60 0.57
CA PRO A 64 7.37 -8.96 0.47
C PRO A 64 8.33 -9.74 -0.46
N SER A 65 9.26 -9.03 -1.08
CA SER A 65 10.38 -9.58 -1.85
C SER A 65 11.65 -8.76 -1.57
N GLY A 66 12.82 -9.21 -2.06
CA GLY A 66 14.04 -8.41 -1.97
C GLY A 66 13.89 -7.03 -2.62
N ASN A 67 13.08 -6.93 -3.68
CA ASN A 67 12.83 -5.70 -4.43
C ASN A 67 11.98 -4.70 -3.63
N THR A 68 11.09 -5.16 -2.74
CA THR A 68 10.29 -4.31 -1.85
C THR A 68 11.13 -3.31 -1.08
N THR A 69 12.39 -3.63 -0.73
CA THR A 69 13.29 -2.74 0.00
C THR A 69 13.53 -1.42 -0.73
N ALA A 70 13.76 -1.47 -2.06
CA ALA A 70 13.99 -0.27 -2.87
C ALA A 70 12.73 0.61 -2.98
N LEU A 71 11.55 -0.03 -3.05
CA LEU A 71 10.28 0.68 -2.98
C LEU A 71 10.11 1.39 -1.64
N LEU A 72 10.38 0.70 -0.52
CA LEU A 72 10.29 1.30 0.82
C LEU A 72 11.25 2.48 0.97
N ASP A 73 12.50 2.38 0.50
CA ASP A 73 13.47 3.48 0.51
C ASP A 73 12.92 4.71 -0.22
N PHE A 74 12.32 4.51 -1.39
CA PHE A 74 11.74 5.57 -2.20
C PHE A 74 10.53 6.24 -1.52
N LEU A 75 9.63 5.44 -0.94
CA LEU A 75 8.43 5.94 -0.25
C LEU A 75 8.81 6.69 1.03
N ASP A 76 9.80 6.19 1.79
CA ASP A 76 10.34 6.84 2.98
C ASP A 76 10.89 8.24 2.65
N GLN A 77 11.70 8.36 1.58
CA GLN A 77 12.27 9.63 1.12
C GLN A 77 11.21 10.69 0.78
N ARG A 78 9.99 10.27 0.42
CA ARG A 78 8.89 11.15 0.04
C ARG A 78 7.83 11.29 1.11
N ASN A 79 8.00 10.61 2.24
CA ASN A 79 6.99 10.47 3.27
C ASN A 79 5.63 9.97 2.72
N ILE A 80 5.66 9.11 1.71
CA ILE A 80 4.46 8.49 1.12
C ILE A 80 4.19 7.17 1.84
N LYS A 81 2.92 6.82 1.98
CA LYS A 81 2.48 5.54 2.56
C LYS A 81 1.57 4.85 1.54
N ALA A 82 1.60 3.53 1.56
CA ALA A 82 0.91 2.67 0.61
C ALA A 82 0.27 1.48 1.34
N THR A 83 -0.63 0.77 0.66
CA THR A 83 -1.11 -0.53 1.11
C THR A 83 -0.32 -1.64 0.42
N LEU A 84 0.29 -2.52 1.21
CA LEU A 84 1.01 -3.69 0.71
C LEU A 84 0.16 -4.94 0.95
N PHE A 85 -0.27 -5.60 -0.14
CA PHE A 85 -1.02 -6.85 -0.10
C PHE A 85 -0.04 -8.03 -0.11
N ILE A 86 0.07 -8.67 1.04
CA ILE A 86 1.15 -9.61 1.34
C ILE A 86 0.73 -11.05 1.05
N VAL A 87 1.55 -11.75 0.26
CA VAL A 87 1.44 -13.20 0.10
C VAL A 87 2.10 -13.87 1.30
N GLY A 88 1.31 -14.58 2.10
CA GLY A 88 1.75 -15.10 3.40
C GLY A 88 2.98 -15.99 3.34
N SER A 89 3.08 -16.88 2.36
CA SER A 89 4.24 -17.77 2.21
C SER A 89 5.58 -17.02 2.10
N ARG A 90 5.59 -15.84 1.46
CA ARG A 90 6.81 -15.02 1.27
C ARG A 90 7.29 -14.33 2.55
N VAL A 91 6.42 -14.18 3.54
CA VAL A 91 6.79 -13.64 4.86
C VAL A 91 7.77 -14.56 5.57
N THR A 92 7.72 -15.87 5.31
CA THR A 92 8.68 -16.84 5.86
C THR A 92 10.12 -16.47 5.52
N ASP A 93 10.36 -16.03 4.28
CA ASP A 93 11.69 -15.71 3.78
C ASP A 93 12.06 -14.23 4.01
N ASN A 94 11.08 -13.35 4.18
CA ASN A 94 11.28 -11.90 4.26
C ASN A 94 10.60 -11.22 5.46
N PRO A 95 10.70 -11.76 6.70
CA PRO A 95 9.98 -11.21 7.84
C PRO A 95 10.51 -9.84 8.27
N ASP A 96 11.80 -9.54 8.01
CA ASP A 96 12.40 -8.24 8.28
C ASP A 96 11.84 -7.13 7.38
N ILE A 97 11.60 -7.44 6.11
CA ILE A 97 11.03 -6.48 5.14
C ILE A 97 9.59 -6.14 5.53
N LEU A 98 8.78 -7.14 5.92
CA LEU A 98 7.44 -6.91 6.44
C LEU A 98 7.46 -6.03 7.71
N ARG A 99 8.36 -6.33 8.66
CA ARG A 99 8.56 -5.52 9.87
C ARG A 99 8.96 -4.09 9.55
N ARG A 100 9.84 -3.89 8.56
CA ARG A 100 10.24 -2.57 8.08
C ARG A 100 9.03 -1.80 7.54
N ALA A 101 8.29 -2.38 6.61
CA ALA A 101 7.11 -1.74 6.02
C ALA A 101 6.07 -1.34 7.09
N TYR A 102 5.80 -2.23 8.04
CA TYR A 102 4.88 -1.93 9.14
C TYR A 102 5.38 -0.80 10.05
N LYS A 103 6.67 -0.81 10.44
CA LYS A 103 7.28 0.26 11.25
C LYS A 103 7.25 1.61 10.54
N ALA A 104 7.44 1.61 9.22
CA ALA A 104 7.33 2.77 8.35
C ALA A 104 5.87 3.23 8.11
N LYS A 105 4.89 2.61 8.79
CA LYS A 105 3.46 2.97 8.77
C LYS A 105 2.75 2.73 7.44
N HIS A 106 3.27 1.86 6.58
CA HIS A 106 2.48 1.31 5.47
C HIS A 106 1.32 0.47 6.03
N GLN A 107 0.21 0.43 5.30
CA GLN A 107 -0.86 -0.52 5.61
C GLN A 107 -0.44 -1.91 5.12
N ILE A 108 -0.55 -2.90 5.99
CA ILE A 108 -0.29 -4.31 5.66
C ILE A 108 -1.65 -5.00 5.51
N ALA A 109 -1.86 -5.65 4.36
CA ALA A 109 -3.09 -6.35 4.01
C ALA A 109 -2.78 -7.76 3.47
N ILE A 110 -3.80 -8.60 3.34
CA ILE A 110 -3.66 -10.02 2.97
C ILE A 110 -3.81 -10.21 1.46
N HIS A 111 -2.94 -11.02 0.86
CA HIS A 111 -3.04 -11.46 -0.53
C HIS A 111 -3.00 -12.98 -0.67
N THR A 112 -3.74 -13.68 0.21
CA THR A 112 -3.71 -15.15 0.39
C THR A 112 -2.36 -15.66 0.90
N TRP A 113 -2.25 -16.98 1.10
CA TRP A 113 -1.01 -17.63 1.51
C TRP A 113 -0.17 -18.03 0.31
N SER A 114 -0.82 -18.61 -0.72
CA SER A 114 -0.19 -19.24 -1.88
C SER A 114 -0.46 -18.55 -3.21
N HIS A 115 -1.13 -17.40 -3.20
CA HIS A 115 -1.53 -16.65 -4.41
C HIS A 115 -2.47 -17.47 -5.32
N THR A 116 -3.45 -18.16 -4.71
CA THR A 116 -4.43 -18.97 -5.46
C THR A 116 -5.68 -18.18 -5.84
N ALA A 117 -6.29 -18.54 -6.98
CA ALA A 117 -7.55 -17.98 -7.44
C ALA A 117 -8.72 -18.49 -6.57
N LEU A 118 -9.37 -17.60 -5.81
CA LEU A 118 -10.26 -17.99 -4.72
C LEU A 118 -11.54 -18.69 -5.17
N THR A 119 -12.06 -18.39 -6.36
CA THR A 119 -13.29 -19.03 -6.87
C THR A 119 -13.07 -20.51 -7.20
N SER A 120 -11.80 -20.92 -7.36
CA SER A 120 -11.40 -22.32 -7.55
C SER A 120 -11.14 -23.08 -6.24
N GLN A 121 -11.34 -22.43 -5.10
CA GLN A 121 -11.12 -22.99 -3.78
C GLN A 121 -12.45 -23.26 -3.07
N SER A 122 -12.49 -24.32 -2.24
CA SER A 122 -13.57 -24.55 -1.28
C SER A 122 -13.59 -23.45 -0.20
N ASN A 123 -14.68 -23.35 0.56
CA ASN A 123 -14.77 -22.37 1.63
C ASN A 123 -13.67 -22.58 2.68
N GLU A 124 -13.37 -23.83 3.03
CA GLU A 124 -12.31 -24.20 3.97
C GLU A 124 -10.93 -23.84 3.44
N GLN A 125 -10.70 -24.01 2.14
CA GLN A 125 -9.45 -23.61 1.49
C GLN A 125 -9.27 -22.08 1.50
N ILE A 126 -10.33 -21.31 1.20
CA ILE A 126 -10.30 -19.84 1.30
C ILE A 126 -9.97 -19.41 2.73
N ILE A 127 -10.63 -20.01 3.74
CA ILE A 127 -10.38 -19.70 5.15
C ILE A 127 -8.94 -20.06 5.52
N ALA A 128 -8.40 -21.18 5.05
CA ALA A 128 -7.02 -21.57 5.30
C ALA A 128 -6.02 -20.57 4.69
N GLU A 129 -6.23 -20.15 3.45
CA GLU A 129 -5.40 -19.16 2.75
C GLU A 129 -5.34 -17.83 3.52
N MET A 130 -6.47 -17.38 4.07
CA MET A 130 -6.51 -16.15 4.88
C MET A 130 -5.86 -16.35 6.25
N SER A 131 -6.22 -17.44 6.94
CA SER A 131 -5.85 -17.65 8.34
C SER A 131 -4.35 -17.93 8.51
N TRP A 132 -3.71 -18.64 7.57
CA TRP A 132 -2.27 -18.83 7.58
C TRP A 132 -1.52 -17.51 7.36
N THR A 133 -2.01 -16.68 6.44
CA THR A 133 -1.44 -15.35 6.19
C THR A 133 -1.61 -14.43 7.39
N GLN A 134 -2.78 -14.40 8.02
CA GLN A 134 -3.00 -13.68 9.28
C GLN A 134 -2.03 -14.14 10.38
N LYS A 135 -1.84 -15.46 10.54
CA LYS A 135 -0.95 -16.03 11.56
C LYS A 135 0.50 -15.63 11.36
N ILE A 136 1.03 -15.74 10.14
CA ILE A 136 2.44 -15.39 9.88
C ILE A 136 2.68 -13.88 9.98
N ILE A 137 1.73 -13.06 9.51
CA ILE A 137 1.82 -11.60 9.65
C ILE A 137 1.78 -11.22 11.12
N LYS A 138 0.83 -11.75 11.91
CA LYS A 138 0.76 -11.50 13.36
C LYS A 138 2.04 -11.92 14.07
N SER A 139 2.60 -13.07 13.71
CA SER A 139 3.89 -13.51 14.27
C SER A 139 5.04 -12.55 13.96
N ALA A 140 5.03 -11.90 12.79
CA ALA A 140 6.08 -11.00 12.36
C ALA A 140 5.94 -9.57 12.93
N ILE A 141 4.72 -9.04 12.99
CA ILE A 141 4.46 -7.62 13.30
C ILE A 141 3.52 -7.38 14.49
N GLY A 142 3.00 -8.42 15.12
CA GLY A 142 2.16 -8.34 16.33
C GLY A 142 0.69 -8.03 16.09
N VAL A 143 0.28 -7.78 14.84
CA VAL A 143 -1.10 -7.39 14.48
C VAL A 143 -1.67 -8.25 13.36
N THR A 144 -3.00 -8.36 13.32
CA THR A 144 -3.77 -9.23 12.42
C THR A 144 -4.51 -8.40 11.39
N PRO A 145 -4.15 -8.43 10.08
CA PRO A 145 -4.82 -7.62 9.08
C PRO A 145 -6.30 -7.97 8.89
N LEU A 146 -7.10 -6.93 8.63
CA LEU A 146 -8.53 -7.03 8.29
C LEU A 146 -8.83 -6.65 6.83
N TYR A 147 -7.81 -6.30 6.05
CA TYR A 147 -7.93 -5.94 4.64
C TYR A 147 -7.34 -7.05 3.80
N MET A 148 -7.97 -7.33 2.65
CA MET A 148 -7.45 -8.31 1.71
C MET A 148 -7.76 -7.92 0.26
N ARG A 149 -6.91 -8.39 -0.66
CA ARG A 149 -7.17 -8.35 -2.10
C ARG A 149 -7.18 -9.77 -2.65
N PRO A 150 -8.20 -10.20 -3.41
CA PRO A 150 -8.19 -11.49 -4.08
C PRO A 150 -7.14 -11.52 -5.21
N PRO A 151 -6.25 -12.52 -5.25
CA PRO A 151 -5.39 -12.75 -6.40
C PRO A 151 -6.18 -12.78 -7.70
N TYR A 152 -5.66 -12.14 -8.75
CA TYR A 152 -6.30 -12.01 -10.07
C TYR A 152 -7.66 -11.28 -10.06
N GLY A 153 -8.04 -10.65 -8.93
CA GLY A 153 -9.39 -10.12 -8.74
C GLY A 153 -10.44 -11.23 -8.73
N ASP A 154 -10.03 -12.47 -8.47
CA ASP A 154 -10.88 -13.63 -8.60
C ASP A 154 -11.82 -13.78 -7.40
N ILE A 155 -13.01 -13.20 -7.52
CA ILE A 155 -14.02 -13.16 -6.48
C ILE A 155 -15.44 -13.26 -7.05
N ASP A 156 -16.26 -14.07 -6.37
CA ASP A 156 -17.70 -14.22 -6.57
C ASP A 156 -18.43 -13.96 -5.22
N ASP A 157 -19.76 -14.01 -5.21
CA ASP A 157 -20.55 -13.76 -4.00
C ASP A 157 -20.32 -14.80 -2.89
N ARG A 158 -19.93 -16.03 -3.24
CA ARG A 158 -19.54 -17.05 -2.24
C ARG A 158 -18.24 -16.65 -1.56
N VAL A 159 -17.21 -16.29 -2.32
CA VAL A 159 -15.92 -15.83 -1.82
C VAL A 159 -16.12 -14.57 -0.97
N ARG A 160 -16.93 -13.60 -1.42
CA ARG A 160 -17.30 -12.42 -0.60
C ARG A 160 -17.93 -12.82 0.72
N GLY A 161 -18.88 -13.77 0.68
CA GLY A 161 -19.54 -14.29 1.87
C GLY A 161 -18.55 -14.90 2.87
N VAL A 162 -17.60 -15.71 2.40
CA VAL A 162 -16.56 -16.31 3.25
C VAL A 162 -15.67 -15.22 3.86
N LEU A 163 -15.18 -14.28 3.05
CA LEU A 163 -14.31 -13.20 3.52
C LEU A 163 -15.04 -12.28 4.53
N ALA A 164 -16.32 -12.00 4.29
CA ALA A 164 -17.16 -11.24 5.21
C ALA A 164 -17.38 -11.98 6.54
N ALA A 165 -17.60 -13.30 6.51
CA ALA A 165 -17.70 -14.12 7.73
C ALA A 165 -16.40 -14.08 8.55
N MET A 166 -15.25 -13.93 7.89
CA MET A 166 -13.95 -13.72 8.53
C MET A 166 -13.69 -12.27 8.97
N GLY A 167 -14.62 -11.34 8.73
CA GLY A 167 -14.47 -9.92 9.05
C GLY A 167 -13.47 -9.19 8.14
N LEU A 168 -13.15 -9.74 6.97
CA LEU A 168 -12.19 -9.15 6.02
C LEU A 168 -12.88 -8.18 5.06
N LYS A 169 -12.22 -7.05 4.83
CA LYS A 169 -12.60 -6.06 3.81
C LYS A 169 -11.93 -6.38 2.48
N VAL A 170 -12.74 -6.46 1.43
CA VAL A 170 -12.27 -6.74 0.07
C VAL A 170 -11.88 -5.44 -0.63
N ILE A 171 -10.62 -5.37 -1.03
CA ILE A 171 -10.06 -4.27 -1.82
C ILE A 171 -9.73 -4.76 -3.23
N LEU A 172 -10.39 -4.17 -4.20
CA LEU A 172 -10.13 -4.34 -5.62
C LEU A 172 -9.35 -3.13 -6.14
N TRP A 173 -9.39 -2.90 -7.44
CA TRP A 173 -8.84 -1.73 -8.11
C TRP A 173 -9.77 -1.30 -9.24
N ASP A 174 -9.57 -0.10 -9.72
CA ASP A 174 -10.22 0.37 -10.94
C ASP A 174 -9.23 0.96 -11.95
N ARG A 175 -7.94 1.00 -11.60
CA ARG A 175 -6.82 1.38 -12.44
C ARG A 175 -5.72 0.32 -12.34
N ASP A 176 -5.38 -0.29 -13.47
CA ASP A 176 -4.41 -1.38 -13.56
C ASP A 176 -3.23 -0.93 -14.41
N THR A 177 -2.04 -0.84 -13.81
CA THR A 177 -0.82 -0.42 -14.50
C THR A 177 -0.37 -1.45 -15.54
N ASN A 178 -0.87 -2.69 -15.47
CA ASN A 178 -0.44 -3.84 -16.26
C ASN A 178 1.06 -4.16 -16.10
N ASP A 179 1.68 -3.72 -15.00
CA ASP A 179 3.09 -4.00 -14.69
C ASP A 179 3.36 -5.50 -14.51
N TRP A 180 2.35 -6.29 -14.11
CA TRP A 180 2.39 -7.75 -14.07
C TRP A 180 2.81 -8.40 -15.40
N ARG A 181 2.64 -7.72 -16.54
CA ARG A 181 3.11 -8.20 -17.85
C ARG A 181 4.64 -8.32 -17.95
N LEU A 182 5.38 -7.66 -17.05
CA LEU A 182 6.82 -7.83 -16.90
C LEU A 182 7.21 -9.24 -16.40
N ASN A 183 6.36 -9.89 -15.60
CA ASN A 183 6.67 -11.15 -14.93
C ASN A 183 6.50 -12.41 -15.80
N PHE A 184 5.83 -12.34 -16.96
CA PHE A 184 5.44 -13.53 -17.73
C PHE A 184 6.39 -13.95 -18.86
N GLY A 185 7.69 -13.64 -18.75
CA GLY A 185 8.72 -14.21 -19.63
C GLY A 185 8.59 -13.85 -21.12
N ASN A 186 7.72 -12.90 -21.46
CA ASN A 186 7.59 -12.36 -22.82
C ASN A 186 7.62 -10.83 -22.81
N PRO A 187 8.81 -10.22 -22.67
CA PRO A 187 8.97 -8.76 -22.64
C PRO A 187 8.57 -8.06 -23.95
N THR A 188 8.26 -8.78 -25.03
CA THR A 188 7.86 -8.17 -26.31
C THR A 188 6.45 -7.58 -26.30
N ASN A 189 5.62 -7.91 -25.30
CA ASN A 189 4.24 -7.43 -25.17
C ASN A 189 4.05 -6.39 -24.05
N TYR A 190 5.14 -5.81 -23.54
CA TYR A 190 5.07 -4.78 -22.50
C TYR A 190 5.87 -3.55 -22.91
N ASN A 191 5.20 -2.40 -22.94
CA ASN A 191 5.84 -1.11 -23.12
C ASN A 191 5.65 -0.28 -21.84
N PRO A 192 6.72 0.06 -21.10
CA PRO A 192 6.64 0.94 -19.93
C PRO A 192 5.96 2.29 -20.20
N ALA A 193 5.98 2.78 -21.45
CA ALA A 193 5.26 4.00 -21.83
C ALA A 193 3.73 3.88 -21.68
N TRP A 194 3.17 2.67 -21.65
CA TRP A 194 1.74 2.46 -21.40
C TRP A 194 1.35 2.80 -19.97
N ILE A 195 2.22 2.52 -19.01
CA ILE A 195 2.08 2.97 -17.62
C ILE A 195 2.02 4.50 -17.64
N SER A 196 3.16 5.16 -17.83
CA SER A 196 3.22 6.64 -17.80
C SER A 196 2.15 7.36 -18.65
N GLY A 197 1.76 6.81 -19.80
CA GLY A 197 0.66 7.34 -20.63
C GLY A 197 -0.76 7.13 -20.05
N ASN A 198 -1.05 5.98 -19.43
CA ASN A 198 -2.33 5.73 -18.76
C ASN A 198 -2.43 6.55 -17.47
N GLU A 199 -1.40 6.54 -16.62
CA GLU A 199 -1.42 7.32 -15.39
C GLU A 199 -1.56 8.82 -15.61
N THR A 200 -0.99 9.37 -16.69
CA THR A 200 -1.22 10.78 -17.03
C THR A 200 -2.71 11.08 -17.15
N LYS A 201 -3.49 10.21 -17.82
CA LYS A 201 -4.94 10.38 -17.96
C LYS A 201 -5.67 10.25 -16.61
N TRP A 202 -5.22 9.34 -15.75
CA TRP A 202 -5.83 9.11 -14.45
C TRP A 202 -5.53 10.25 -13.48
N ILE A 203 -4.31 10.79 -13.50
CA ILE A 203 -3.92 12.01 -12.77
C ILE A 203 -4.82 13.17 -13.19
N ASP A 204 -4.95 13.41 -14.50
CA ASP A 204 -5.77 14.49 -15.03
C ASP A 204 -7.25 14.34 -14.62
N ALA A 205 -7.81 13.13 -14.69
CA ALA A 205 -9.18 12.84 -14.24
C ALA A 205 -9.35 13.07 -12.72
N THR A 206 -8.36 12.67 -11.92
CA THR A 206 -8.35 12.87 -10.47
C THR A 206 -8.29 14.35 -10.10
N VAL A 207 -7.48 15.14 -10.81
CA VAL A 207 -7.40 16.60 -10.63
C VAL A 207 -8.73 17.27 -10.95
N ARG A 208 -9.44 16.81 -11.98
CA ARG A 208 -10.78 17.29 -12.36
C ARG A 208 -11.89 16.81 -11.41
N GLY A 209 -11.59 15.92 -10.46
CA GLY A 209 -12.59 15.34 -9.54
C GLY A 209 -13.49 14.29 -10.20
N GLU A 210 -13.09 13.77 -11.36
CA GLU A 210 -13.80 12.72 -12.09
C GLU A 210 -13.40 11.31 -11.61
N ASP A 211 -12.32 11.22 -10.84
CA ASP A 211 -11.72 9.96 -10.39
C ASP A 211 -11.07 10.10 -9.01
N ASN A 212 -11.00 8.99 -8.28
CA ASN A 212 -10.29 8.86 -7.01
C ASN A 212 -9.79 7.41 -6.91
N PRO A 213 -8.75 7.05 -7.68
CA PRO A 213 -8.49 5.66 -8.00
C PRO A 213 -7.88 4.89 -6.84
N ILE A 214 -8.06 3.56 -6.89
CA ILE A 214 -7.16 2.62 -6.23
C ILE A 214 -6.39 1.91 -7.35
N THR A 215 -5.07 2.04 -7.37
CA THR A 215 -4.21 1.43 -8.40
C THR A 215 -3.76 0.03 -8.04
N LEU A 216 -3.57 -0.82 -9.04
CA LEU A 216 -2.90 -2.11 -8.94
C LEU A 216 -1.49 -2.02 -9.54
N GLU A 217 -0.50 -2.35 -8.71
CA GLU A 217 0.93 -2.44 -9.01
C GLU A 217 1.51 -3.65 -8.23
N HIS A 218 2.73 -4.09 -8.55
CA HIS A 218 3.39 -5.24 -7.92
C HIS A 218 4.84 -4.89 -7.56
N ASP A 219 5.27 -5.19 -6.33
CA ASP A 219 6.63 -4.91 -5.84
C ASP A 219 7.61 -6.09 -6.06
N LEU A 220 7.39 -6.83 -7.14
CA LEU A 220 8.16 -8.03 -7.50
C LEU A 220 9.32 -7.80 -8.43
N THR A 221 9.22 -6.80 -9.32
CA THR A 221 10.21 -6.56 -10.38
C THR A 221 10.92 -5.23 -10.17
N VAL A 222 12.18 -5.18 -10.59
CA VAL A 222 12.96 -3.93 -10.53
C VAL A 222 12.34 -2.90 -11.48
N GLU A 223 11.89 -3.34 -12.66
CA GLU A 223 11.27 -2.51 -13.68
C GLU A 223 9.94 -1.94 -13.19
N GLY A 224 9.06 -2.73 -12.60
CA GLY A 224 7.78 -2.27 -12.05
C GLY A 224 7.98 -1.20 -10.96
N ILE A 225 8.92 -1.45 -10.04
CA ILE A 225 9.28 -0.46 -9.00
C ILE A 225 9.84 0.81 -9.64
N ARG A 226 10.70 0.72 -10.66
CA ARG A 226 11.27 1.89 -11.34
C ARG A 226 10.20 2.74 -12.01
N GLU A 227 9.19 2.12 -12.61
CA GLU A 227 8.06 2.85 -13.19
C GLU A 227 7.22 3.51 -12.10
N ALA A 228 6.92 2.82 -11.00
CA ALA A 228 6.25 3.42 -9.84
C ALA A 228 7.02 4.64 -9.29
N MET A 229 8.35 4.54 -9.18
CA MET A 229 9.23 5.64 -8.77
C MET A 229 9.19 6.86 -9.71
N THR A 230 8.81 6.65 -10.97
CA THR A 230 8.67 7.71 -11.99
C THR A 230 7.29 8.36 -11.96
N VAL A 231 6.25 7.59 -11.67
CA VAL A 231 4.85 8.03 -11.73
C VAL A 231 4.40 8.67 -10.42
N ILE A 232 4.74 8.10 -9.27
CA ILE A 232 4.31 8.58 -7.96
C ILE A 232 4.60 10.09 -7.74
N PRO A 233 5.77 10.63 -8.12
CA PRO A 233 6.04 12.06 -7.98
C PRO A 233 5.05 12.92 -8.80
N ARG A 234 4.65 12.47 -10.00
CA ARG A 234 3.70 13.19 -10.85
C ARG A 234 2.31 13.26 -10.21
N ILE A 235 1.91 12.20 -9.51
CA ILE A 235 0.64 12.16 -8.77
C ILE A 235 0.69 13.20 -7.65
N THR A 236 1.75 13.21 -6.83
CA THR A 236 1.89 14.15 -5.72
C THR A 236 2.07 15.60 -6.18
N ASP A 237 2.83 15.83 -7.25
CA ASP A 237 3.07 17.16 -7.82
C ASP A 237 1.78 17.77 -8.41
N ALA A 238 0.83 16.93 -8.82
CA ALA A 238 -0.52 17.34 -9.24
C ALA A 238 -1.44 17.73 -8.05
N GLY A 239 -0.94 17.68 -6.81
CA GLY A 239 -1.69 18.01 -5.60
C GLY A 239 -2.70 16.93 -5.20
N ILE A 240 -2.47 15.68 -5.62
CA ILE A 240 -3.29 14.52 -5.24
C ILE A 240 -2.74 13.92 -3.96
N SER A 241 -3.63 13.58 -3.02
CA SER A 241 -3.27 12.91 -1.77
C SER A 241 -3.07 11.41 -2.02
N VAL A 242 -1.82 10.96 -1.99
CA VAL A 242 -1.47 9.54 -2.09
C VAL A 242 -1.51 8.90 -0.71
N LEU A 243 -2.39 7.91 -0.54
CA LEU A 243 -2.73 7.35 0.77
C LEU A 243 -2.79 5.81 0.74
N PRO A 244 -2.52 5.13 1.87
CA PRO A 244 -2.99 3.77 2.06
C PRO A 244 -4.52 3.71 1.98
N VAL A 245 -5.06 2.60 1.47
CA VAL A 245 -6.51 2.41 1.26
C VAL A 245 -7.31 2.57 2.55
N GLY A 246 -6.80 2.06 3.68
CA GLY A 246 -7.45 2.25 4.97
C GLY A 246 -7.61 3.72 5.36
N GLU A 247 -6.64 4.56 5.03
CA GLU A 247 -6.69 6.01 5.28
C GLU A 247 -7.63 6.72 4.30
N CYS A 248 -7.63 6.35 3.02
CA CYS A 248 -8.63 6.80 2.04
C CYS A 248 -10.05 6.59 2.57
N LEU A 249 -10.31 5.42 3.16
CA LEU A 249 -11.61 5.05 3.71
C LEU A 249 -11.92 5.70 5.06
N LYS A 250 -10.97 6.44 5.66
CA LYS A 250 -11.06 6.94 7.04
C LYS A 250 -11.41 5.83 8.02
N ASP A 251 -10.85 4.65 7.79
CA ASP A 251 -11.04 3.50 8.67
C ASP A 251 -9.90 3.51 9.70
N SER A 252 -10.25 3.55 10.99
CA SER A 252 -9.28 3.46 12.09
C SER A 252 -8.91 2.01 12.44
N ARG A 253 -9.55 1.02 11.81
CA ARG A 253 -9.42 -0.40 12.16
C ARG A 253 -8.87 -1.23 11.01
N TRP A 254 -7.57 -1.08 10.76
CA TRP A 254 -6.87 -1.86 9.72
C TRP A 254 -6.54 -3.27 10.21
N TYR A 255 -6.39 -3.41 11.54
CA TYR A 255 -6.03 -4.63 12.23
C TYR A 255 -7.05 -5.01 13.31
N ALA A 256 -7.11 -6.29 13.66
CA ALA A 256 -8.02 -6.79 14.69
C ALA A 256 -7.74 -6.17 16.07
N GLU A 257 -6.49 -5.81 16.33
CA GLU A 257 -6.00 -5.21 17.57
C GLU A 257 -6.18 -3.68 17.64
N ASP A 258 -6.58 -3.01 16.56
CA ASP A 258 -6.91 -1.58 16.61
C ASP A 258 -8.25 -1.40 17.36
N ASP A 259 -8.29 -0.46 18.32
CA ASP A 259 -9.48 -0.16 19.14
C ASP A 259 -10.49 0.77 18.45
N GLY A 260 -10.15 1.24 17.24
CA GLY A 260 -10.97 2.12 16.41
C GLY A 260 -11.05 3.57 16.89
N SER A 261 -10.35 3.94 17.97
CA SER A 261 -10.49 5.25 18.62
C SER A 261 -9.65 6.36 17.98
N GLU A 262 -8.54 6.02 17.32
CA GLU A 262 -7.67 6.98 16.62
C GLU A 262 -7.58 6.69 15.13
N LEU A 263 -7.93 7.68 14.30
CA LEU A 263 -7.53 7.68 12.91
C LEU A 263 -6.01 7.83 12.85
N ARG A 264 -5.32 6.93 12.13
CA ARG A 264 -3.90 7.07 11.83
C ARG A 264 -3.73 8.28 10.91
N THR A 265 -3.62 9.48 11.49
CA THR A 265 -3.40 10.70 10.72
C THR A 265 -2.00 10.65 10.11
N SER A 266 -1.91 10.60 8.77
CA SER A 266 -0.69 11.05 8.10
C SER A 266 -0.58 12.55 8.35
N SER A 267 0.30 12.94 9.26
CA SER A 267 0.65 14.35 9.37
C SER A 267 1.46 14.71 8.13
N ALA A 268 0.81 15.28 7.11
CA ALA A 268 1.45 16.19 6.18
C ALA A 268 1.86 17.45 6.97
N GLY A 269 2.90 17.30 7.80
CA GLY A 269 3.46 18.37 8.61
C GLY A 269 4.39 19.21 7.75
N ALA A 270 3.87 20.32 7.21
CA ALA A 270 4.71 21.45 6.85
C ALA A 270 5.41 21.94 8.11
N ILE A 271 6.70 21.63 8.26
CA ILE A 271 7.54 22.21 9.30
C ILE A 271 7.80 23.66 8.89
N SER A 272 7.00 24.59 9.42
CA SER A 272 7.36 26.01 9.39
C SER A 272 8.51 26.22 10.38
N SER A 273 9.72 26.35 9.87
CA SER A 273 10.89 26.77 10.63
C SER A 273 10.70 28.23 11.06
N ALA A 274 10.31 28.45 12.30
CA ALA A 274 10.40 29.77 12.93
C ALA A 274 11.86 30.07 13.26
N ILE A 275 12.53 30.83 12.40
CA ILE A 275 13.82 31.46 12.70
C ILE A 275 13.53 32.58 13.71
N SER A 276 13.91 32.38 14.97
CA SER A 276 13.96 33.44 15.98
C SER A 276 15.23 34.26 15.79
N SER A 277 15.13 35.37 15.08
CA SER A 277 16.14 36.42 15.05
C SER A 277 16.00 37.32 16.29
N THR A 278 16.84 37.10 17.30
CA THR A 278 17.07 38.13 18.33
C THR A 278 18.28 38.97 17.94
N CYS A 279 17.99 40.09 17.27
CA CYS A 279 18.89 41.23 17.22
C CYS A 279 18.77 41.98 18.55
N ARG A 280 19.85 42.09 19.32
CA ARG A 280 19.93 43.02 20.45
C ARG A 280 21.22 43.82 20.35
N SER A 281 21.06 45.08 19.98
CA SER A 281 22.04 46.15 20.11
C SER A 281 22.14 46.57 21.58
N GLU A 282 23.34 46.62 22.16
CA GLU A 282 23.61 47.57 23.25
C GLU A 282 25.03 48.13 23.11
N ARG A 283 25.10 49.46 23.23
CA ARG A 283 26.28 50.31 23.15
C ARG A 283 26.96 50.37 24.52
N GLY A 284 28.29 50.28 24.50
CA GLY A 284 29.21 51.24 25.09
C GLY A 284 29.30 51.36 26.61
N TRP A 285 30.42 50.89 27.18
CA TRP A 285 31.02 51.47 28.38
C TRP A 285 32.51 51.71 28.14
N TYR A 286 32.94 52.94 28.45
CA TYR A 286 34.31 53.42 28.42
C TYR A 286 35.11 52.85 29.60
N ALA A 287 36.37 52.47 29.36
CA ALA A 287 37.44 52.54 30.37
C ALA A 287 38.79 52.70 29.67
N THR A 288 39.42 53.83 29.94
CA THR A 288 40.74 54.26 29.49
C THR A 288 41.86 53.64 30.34
N VAL A 289 43.08 53.79 29.81
CA VAL A 289 44.40 53.84 30.46
C VAL A 289 45.31 52.61 30.26
N GLY A 290 46.45 52.85 29.61
CA GLY A 290 47.63 51.99 29.69
C GLY A 290 48.58 52.09 28.49
N LEU A 291 49.30 53.21 28.35
CA LEU A 291 50.51 53.29 27.52
C LEU A 291 51.55 52.25 27.99
N MET A 292 52.22 51.58 27.06
CA MET A 292 53.69 51.58 26.96
C MET A 292 54.13 50.96 25.63
N ALA A 293 54.84 51.75 24.83
CA ALA A 293 55.67 51.28 23.72
C ALA A 293 56.97 50.67 24.26
N VAL A 294 57.60 49.74 23.52
CA VAL A 294 59.03 49.77 23.11
C VAL A 294 59.32 48.61 22.12
N TYR A 295 59.77 49.00 20.92
CA TYR A 295 60.75 48.44 19.98
C TYR A 295 61.26 46.98 20.07
N THR A 296 61.37 46.31 18.90
CA THR A 296 62.63 45.94 18.16
C THR A 296 62.36 44.71 17.25
N ILE A 297 62.26 44.87 15.93
CA ILE A 297 63.21 44.44 14.85
C ILE A 297 63.68 42.97 14.93
N VAL A 298 63.46 42.18 13.86
CA VAL A 298 64.50 41.55 12.99
C VAL A 298 63.86 40.53 12.00
N MET A 299 64.07 40.83 10.71
CA MET A 299 64.30 40.02 9.49
C MET A 299 63.63 38.66 9.21
N PHE A 300 62.95 38.64 8.05
CA PHE A 300 63.16 37.75 6.89
C PHE A 300 64.15 36.57 7.03
N VAL A 301 63.66 35.36 6.68
CA VAL A 301 64.26 34.51 5.63
C VAL A 301 63.11 33.81 4.88
N LEU A 302 63.17 33.94 3.56
CA LEU A 302 62.54 33.23 2.42
C LEU A 302 61.48 32.16 2.69
#